data_AF-A0A259CUD7-F1
#
_entry.id   AF-A0A259CUD7-F1
#
_cell.length_a   1.000
_cell.length_b   1.000
_cell.length_c   1.000
_cell.angle_alpha   90.00
_cell.angle_beta   90.00
_cell.angle_gamma   90.00
#
_symmetry.space_group_name_H-M   'P 1'
#
loop_
_entity.id
_entity.type
_entity.pdbx_description
1 polymer ?
#
loop_
_entity_poly.entity_id
_entity_poly.type
_entity_poly.pdbx_seq_one_letter_code
_entity_poly.pdbx_strand_id
1 'polypeptide(L)'
;MNDQQAQAVFLIHHGKQDYLKIAARASQSSGNQVILIGNDEQTGALCAAYYDDSLIDLPDYREFESQYVHLSSAPREFELLCFKRYFYLYKIAKQRGLTHFWMIDSDAIVLQDLSDITNNYLVANQFAAGVSTRHQDQFDWASSPHTSFWTIDGLKNFLNFLKN
;
A
#
# COMPACT_ATOMS: atom_id res chain seq x y z
N MET A 1 -9.16 24.17 16.12
CA MET A 1 -9.28 23.08 15.12
C MET A 1 -7.89 22.52 14.97
N ASN A 2 -7.63 21.29 15.40
CA ASN A 2 -6.37 20.64 15.04
C ASN A 2 -6.46 20.39 13.52
N ASP A 3 -5.51 20.89 12.76
CA ASP A 3 -5.37 20.53 11.36
C ASP A 3 -5.12 19.02 11.31
N GLN A 4 -6.18 18.26 11.04
CA GLN A 4 -6.09 16.82 10.85
C GLN A 4 -5.34 16.62 9.53
N GLN A 5 -4.13 16.09 9.61
CA GLN A 5 -3.34 15.80 8.42
C GLN A 5 -4.06 14.71 7.63
N ALA A 6 -4.38 15.01 6.36
CA ALA A 6 -5.07 14.09 5.48
C ALA A 6 -4.34 12.75 5.36
N GLN A 7 -5.10 11.66 5.41
CA GLN A 7 -4.55 10.30 5.45
C GLN A 7 -3.81 9.94 4.16
N ALA A 8 -2.56 9.48 4.29
CA ALA A 8 -1.78 8.97 3.17
C ALA A 8 -2.34 7.63 2.68
N VAL A 9 -2.59 7.54 1.36
CA VAL A 9 -3.11 6.37 0.66
C VAL A 9 -2.20 6.05 -0.52
N PHE A 10 -1.57 4.88 -0.50
CA PHE A 10 -0.74 4.40 -1.59
C PHE A 10 -1.57 3.57 -2.58
N LEU A 11 -1.43 3.89 -3.86
CA LEU A 11 -1.79 3.03 -4.98
C LEU A 11 -0.49 2.54 -5.62
N ILE A 12 -0.37 1.23 -5.85
CA ILE A 12 0.80 0.66 -6.51
C ILE A 12 0.34 -0.07 -7.77
N HIS A 13 0.75 0.43 -8.93
CA HIS A 13 0.28 -0.08 -10.20
C HIS A 13 1.32 0.05 -11.30
N HIS A 14 1.69 -1.07 -11.90
CA HIS A 14 2.52 -1.08 -13.11
C HIS A 14 1.61 -1.34 -14.32
N GLY A 15 1.62 -0.40 -15.27
CA GLY A 15 0.74 -0.37 -16.42
C GLY A 15 -0.10 0.89 -16.46
N LYS A 16 -0.79 1.09 -17.58
CA LYS A 16 -1.69 2.21 -17.79
C LYS A 16 -3.10 1.66 -17.96
N GLN A 17 -3.95 1.93 -16.99
CA GLN A 17 -5.31 1.39 -16.93
C GLN A 17 -6.29 2.50 -16.58
N ASP A 18 -7.46 2.51 -17.24
CA ASP A 18 -8.45 3.58 -17.01
C ASP A 18 -9.05 3.52 -15.61
N TYR A 19 -9.17 2.32 -15.01
CA TYR A 19 -9.63 2.19 -13.63
C TYR A 19 -8.70 2.85 -12.63
N LEU A 20 -7.38 2.88 -12.88
CA LEU A 20 -6.41 3.51 -11.99
C LEU A 20 -6.65 5.03 -11.89
N LYS A 21 -6.99 5.67 -13.02
CA LYS A 21 -7.34 7.09 -13.06
C LYS A 21 -8.56 7.39 -12.21
N ILE A 22 -9.56 6.50 -12.27
CA ILE A 22 -10.80 6.62 -11.50
C ILE A 22 -10.50 6.45 -10.00
N ALA A 23 -9.78 5.38 -9.63
CA ALA A 23 -9.36 5.10 -8.26
C ALA A 23 -8.56 6.25 -7.64
N ALA A 24 -7.56 6.77 -8.36
CA ALA A 24 -6.74 7.88 -7.93
C ALA A 24 -7.56 9.15 -7.69
N ARG A 25 -8.39 9.55 -8.67
CA ARG A 25 -9.24 10.76 -8.54
C ARG A 25 -10.22 10.64 -7.39
N ALA A 26 -10.96 9.54 -7.31
CA ALA A 26 -11.97 9.36 -6.28
C ALA A 26 -11.35 9.34 -4.88
N SER A 27 -10.23 8.65 -4.70
CA SER A 27 -9.53 8.59 -3.40
C SER A 27 -8.99 9.96 -2.99
N GLN A 28 -8.42 10.72 -3.93
CA GLN A 28 -7.90 12.08 -3.71
C GLN A 28 -9.03 13.08 -3.40
N SER A 29 -10.14 13.02 -4.13
CA SER A 29 -11.31 13.87 -3.91
C SER A 29 -12.06 13.55 -2.62
N SER A 30 -11.86 12.36 -2.04
CA SER A 30 -12.47 11.95 -0.77
C SER A 30 -11.72 12.47 0.47
N GLY A 31 -10.70 13.33 0.31
CA GLY A 31 -9.95 13.92 1.42
C GLY A 31 -8.63 13.24 1.74
N ASN A 32 -8.25 12.17 1.02
CA ASN A 32 -6.99 11.47 1.24
C ASN A 32 -5.82 12.11 0.46
N GLN A 33 -4.59 11.91 0.93
CA GLN A 33 -3.37 12.21 0.16
C GLN A 33 -2.94 10.97 -0.61
N VAL A 34 -3.30 10.91 -1.89
CA VAL A 34 -2.98 9.76 -2.74
C VAL A 34 -1.52 9.86 -3.20
N ILE A 35 -0.80 8.76 -3.05
CA ILE A 35 0.58 8.58 -3.52
C ILE A 35 0.57 7.42 -4.51
N LEU A 36 0.91 7.70 -5.76
CA LEU A 36 1.03 6.67 -6.79
C LEU A 36 2.47 6.20 -6.90
N ILE A 37 2.69 4.88 -6.88
CA ILE A 37 3.95 4.24 -7.26
C ILE A 37 3.66 3.40 -8.50
N GLY A 38 4.32 3.68 -9.63
CA GLY A 38 4.00 3.03 -10.89
C GLY A 38 4.75 3.63 -12.07
N ASN A 39 4.23 3.44 -13.29
CA ASN A 39 4.81 3.97 -14.53
C ASN A 39 3.81 4.79 -15.38
N ASP A 40 2.73 5.26 -14.75
CA ASP A 40 1.72 6.11 -15.38
C ASP A 40 1.78 7.55 -14.84
N GLU A 41 2.69 8.35 -15.39
CA GLU A 41 2.87 9.75 -15.03
C GLU A 41 1.59 10.60 -15.21
N GLN A 42 0.77 10.27 -16.23
CA GLN A 42 -0.48 11.01 -16.47
C GLN A 42 -1.46 10.83 -15.30
N THR A 43 -1.57 9.60 -14.79
CA THR A 43 -2.37 9.32 -13.60
C THR A 43 -1.69 9.84 -12.34
N GLY A 44 -0.36 9.77 -12.27
CA GLY A 44 0.45 10.34 -11.19
C GLY A 44 0.23 11.83 -10.99
N ALA A 45 0.03 12.59 -12.07
CA ALA A 45 -0.28 14.02 -12.02
C ALA A 45 -1.63 14.35 -11.34
N LEU A 46 -2.49 13.36 -11.11
CA LEU A 46 -3.76 13.50 -10.39
C LEU A 46 -3.60 13.27 -8.88
N CYS A 47 -2.44 12.75 -8.44
CA CYS A 47 -2.15 12.35 -7.07
C CYS A 47 -1.37 13.44 -6.33
N ALA A 48 -1.36 13.39 -5.01
CA ALA A 48 -0.54 14.28 -4.18
C ALA A 48 0.97 14.04 -4.37
N ALA A 49 1.37 12.81 -4.77
CA ALA A 49 2.72 12.50 -5.19
C ALA A 49 2.74 11.31 -6.17
N TYR A 50 3.78 11.26 -7.00
CA TYR A 50 4.04 10.17 -7.94
C TYR A 50 5.51 9.73 -7.84
N TYR A 51 5.74 8.43 -7.89
CA TYR A 51 7.07 7.82 -7.94
C TYR A 51 7.11 6.80 -9.07
N ASP A 52 8.08 6.98 -9.98
CA ASP A 52 8.36 6.01 -11.03
C ASP A 52 8.95 4.73 -10.42
N ASP A 53 8.25 3.60 -10.55
CA ASP A 53 8.62 2.34 -9.94
C ASP A 53 9.94 1.74 -10.46
N SER A 54 10.37 2.14 -11.65
CA SER A 54 11.64 1.75 -12.27
C SER A 54 12.85 2.50 -11.69
N LEU A 55 12.62 3.66 -11.07
CA LEU A 55 13.68 4.51 -10.52
C LEU A 55 13.93 4.29 -9.02
N ILE A 56 13.11 3.47 -8.36
CA ILE A 56 13.23 3.23 -6.92
C ILE A 56 14.21 2.08 -6.68
N ASP A 57 15.31 2.39 -6.01
CA ASP A 57 16.27 1.37 -5.57
C ASP A 57 15.77 0.61 -4.34
N LEU A 58 15.59 -0.72 -4.51
CA LEU A 58 15.09 -1.65 -3.51
C LEU A 58 16.10 -2.79 -3.22
N PRO A 59 17.19 -2.53 -2.48
CA PRO A 59 18.16 -3.57 -2.13
C PRO A 59 17.56 -4.69 -1.26
N ASP A 60 16.70 -4.35 -0.30
CA ASP A 60 16.03 -5.33 0.56
C ASP A 60 15.12 -6.30 -0.22
N TYR A 61 14.48 -5.81 -1.29
CA TYR A 61 13.69 -6.66 -2.18
C TYR A 61 14.57 -7.61 -2.98
N ARG A 62 15.75 -7.15 -3.46
CA ARG A 62 16.70 -8.03 -4.17
C ARG A 62 17.24 -9.13 -3.26
N GLU A 63 17.48 -8.82 -1.99
CA GLU A 63 17.83 -9.82 -0.98
C GLU A 63 16.71 -10.85 -0.82
N PHE A 64 15.47 -10.41 -0.60
CA PHE A 64 14.30 -11.29 -0.53
C PHE A 64 14.14 -12.16 -1.78
N GLU A 65 14.19 -11.55 -2.98
CA GLU A 65 14.01 -12.25 -4.26
C GLU A 65 15.06 -13.34 -4.48
N SER A 66 16.29 -13.13 -3.99
CA SER A 66 17.37 -14.11 -4.12
C SER A 66 17.14 -15.40 -3.31
N GLN A 67 16.30 -15.33 -2.27
CA GLN A 67 15.93 -16.45 -1.41
C GLN A 67 14.54 -16.99 -1.72
N TYR A 68 13.81 -16.32 -2.63
CA TYR A 68 12.42 -16.62 -2.92
C TYR A 68 12.25 -17.98 -3.61
N VAL A 69 11.49 -18.88 -2.98
CA VAL A 69 11.06 -20.14 -3.55
C VAL A 69 9.59 -20.04 -3.96
N HIS A 70 9.33 -20.19 -5.25
CA HIS A 70 7.99 -20.08 -5.81
C HIS A 70 7.18 -21.37 -5.59
N LEU A 71 6.07 -21.27 -4.87
CA LEU A 71 5.19 -22.38 -4.53
C LEU A 71 3.75 -22.21 -5.05
N SER A 72 3.42 -21.02 -5.56
CA SER A 72 2.09 -20.72 -6.08
C SER A 72 1.86 -21.28 -7.47
N SER A 73 0.60 -21.45 -7.85
CA SER A 73 0.19 -21.76 -9.22
C SER A 73 0.14 -20.53 -10.12
N ALA A 74 0.20 -19.32 -9.54
CA ALA A 74 0.30 -18.08 -10.31
C ALA A 74 1.69 -17.94 -10.94
N PRO A 75 1.89 -17.10 -11.98
CA PRO A 75 3.23 -16.84 -12.50
C PRO A 75 4.17 -16.28 -11.42
N ARG A 76 5.42 -16.74 -11.41
CA ARG A 76 6.46 -16.31 -10.45
C ARG A 76 6.59 -14.78 -10.41
N GLU A 77 6.59 -14.15 -11.57
CA GLU A 77 6.74 -12.70 -11.72
C GLU A 77 5.55 -11.96 -11.10
N PHE A 78 4.34 -12.48 -11.29
CA PHE A 78 3.13 -11.90 -10.70
C PHE A 78 3.20 -11.94 -9.17
N GLU A 79 3.57 -13.09 -8.60
CA GLU A 79 3.63 -13.25 -7.16
C GLU A 79 4.75 -12.39 -6.53
N LEU A 80 5.91 -12.30 -7.18
CA LEU A 80 6.98 -11.41 -6.74
C LEU A 80 6.55 -9.94 -6.74
N LEU A 81 5.73 -9.50 -7.70
CA LEU A 81 5.16 -8.16 -7.68
C LEU A 81 4.25 -7.93 -6.47
N CYS A 82 3.50 -8.94 -6.02
CA CYS A 82 2.71 -8.85 -4.80
C CYS A 82 3.58 -8.57 -3.56
N PHE A 83 4.74 -9.21 -3.46
CA PHE A 83 5.70 -8.93 -2.37
C PHE A 83 6.41 -7.60 -2.54
N LYS A 84 6.83 -7.25 -3.77
CA LYS A 84 7.57 -6.03 -4.08
C LYS A 84 6.84 -4.76 -3.64
N ARG A 85 5.50 -4.76 -3.67
CA ARG A 85 4.63 -3.67 -3.18
C ARG A 85 5.01 -3.21 -1.76
N TYR A 86 5.26 -4.13 -0.84
CA TYR A 86 5.62 -3.79 0.55
C TYR A 86 6.97 -3.10 0.66
N PHE A 87 7.93 -3.49 -0.17
CA PHE A 87 9.24 -2.84 -0.21
C PHE A 87 9.16 -1.43 -0.78
N TYR A 88 8.34 -1.21 -1.83
CA TYR A 88 8.03 0.12 -2.33
C TYR A 88 7.38 0.99 -1.24
N LEU A 89 6.33 0.49 -0.59
CA LEU A 89 5.65 1.19 0.51
C LEU A 89 6.63 1.62 1.59
N TYR A 90 7.43 0.68 2.10
CA TYR A 90 8.34 0.97 3.20
C TYR A 90 9.38 2.03 2.81
N LYS A 91 9.97 1.90 1.62
CA LYS A 91 10.96 2.85 1.10
C LYS A 91 10.38 4.25 1.00
N ILE A 92 9.23 4.41 0.34
CA ILE A 92 8.64 5.72 0.07
C ILE A 92 8.03 6.32 1.33
N ALA A 93 7.32 5.54 2.14
CA ALA A 93 6.75 6.01 3.40
C ALA A 93 7.83 6.52 4.36
N LYS A 94 8.95 5.79 4.49
CA LYS A 94 10.10 6.21 5.30
C LYS A 94 10.73 7.50 4.77
N GLN A 95 10.93 7.62 3.45
CA GLN A 95 11.48 8.84 2.83
C GLN A 95 10.59 10.07 3.09
N ARG A 96 9.27 9.88 3.15
CA ARG A 96 8.30 10.95 3.43
C ARG A 96 8.07 11.20 4.92
N GLY A 97 8.71 10.45 5.81
CA GLY A 97 8.51 10.57 7.26
C GLY A 97 7.11 10.14 7.73
N LEU A 98 6.42 9.26 6.99
CA LEU A 98 5.11 8.76 7.37
C LEU A 98 5.25 7.73 8.50
N THR A 99 4.42 7.89 9.54
CA THR A 99 4.33 6.94 10.66
C THR A 99 3.27 5.86 10.42
N HIS A 100 2.23 6.17 9.64
CA HIS A 100 1.19 5.25 9.22
C HIS A 100 0.58 5.64 7.87
N PHE A 101 0.06 4.66 7.14
CA PHE A 101 -0.51 4.83 5.79
C PHE A 101 -1.39 3.65 5.40
N TRP A 102 -2.17 3.84 4.34
CA TRP A 102 -2.91 2.76 3.70
C TRP A 102 -2.25 2.36 2.39
N MET A 103 -2.30 1.08 2.05
CA MET A 103 -2.18 0.58 0.68
C MET A 103 -3.57 0.16 0.23
N ILE A 104 -4.01 0.66 -0.91
CA ILE A 104 -5.28 0.30 -1.52
C ILE A 104 -4.98 -0.29 -2.89
N ASP A 105 -5.70 -1.35 -3.25
CA ASP A 105 -5.50 -1.95 -4.56
C ASP A 105 -5.90 -0.97 -5.67
N SER A 106 -5.19 -1.06 -6.79
CA SER A 106 -5.29 -0.08 -7.88
C SER A 106 -6.64 -0.09 -8.61
N ASP A 107 -7.41 -1.15 -8.45
CA ASP A 107 -8.75 -1.37 -8.99
C ASP A 107 -9.86 -1.18 -7.93
N ALA A 108 -9.51 -0.74 -6.72
CA ALA A 108 -10.44 -0.37 -5.67
C ALA A 108 -10.59 1.16 -5.56
N ILE A 109 -11.78 1.61 -5.15
CA ILE A 109 -12.09 3.03 -4.98
C ILE A 109 -12.34 3.33 -3.50
N VAL A 110 -11.65 4.35 -2.97
CA VAL A 110 -11.93 4.91 -1.65
C VAL A 110 -12.87 6.11 -1.81
N LEU A 111 -14.03 6.05 -1.14
CA LEU A 111 -15.08 7.07 -1.21
C LEU A 111 -15.22 7.91 0.07
N GLN A 112 -14.29 7.73 1.02
CA GLN A 112 -14.31 8.41 2.31
C GLN A 112 -12.91 8.89 2.70
N ASP A 113 -12.86 9.86 3.62
CA ASP A 113 -11.62 10.23 4.29
C ASP A 113 -11.25 9.15 5.29
N LEU A 114 -10.10 8.50 5.10
CA LEU A 114 -9.63 7.44 5.98
C LEU A 114 -9.02 7.97 7.29
N SER A 115 -8.91 9.29 7.46
CA SER A 115 -8.35 9.92 8.66
C SER A 115 -9.14 9.57 9.92
N ASP A 116 -10.47 9.43 9.81
CA ASP A 116 -11.33 9.12 10.96
C ASP A 116 -11.11 7.71 11.50
N ILE A 117 -11.21 6.68 10.65
CA ILE A 117 -10.93 5.30 11.06
C ILE A 117 -9.48 5.13 11.49
N THR A 118 -8.55 5.84 10.84
CA THR A 118 -7.14 5.75 11.16
C THR A 118 -6.86 6.31 12.55
N ASN A 119 -7.25 7.55 12.82
CA ASN A 119 -6.88 8.24 14.05
C ASN A 119 -7.73 7.77 15.25
N ASN A 120 -9.05 7.64 15.06
CA ASN A 120 -9.97 7.39 16.16
C ASN A 120 -10.08 5.90 16.51
N TYR A 121 -9.63 4.99 15.63
CA TYR A 121 -9.68 3.56 15.88
C TYR A 121 -8.32 2.89 15.75
N LEU A 122 -7.68 2.94 14.59
CA LEU A 122 -6.46 2.14 14.34
C LEU A 122 -5.28 2.59 15.20
N VAL A 123 -4.93 3.87 15.14
CA VAL A 123 -3.83 4.48 15.91
C VAL A 123 -4.18 4.54 17.39
N ALA A 124 -5.41 4.94 17.75
CA ALA A 124 -5.85 5.02 19.14
C ALA A 124 -5.76 3.67 19.88
N ASN A 125 -5.98 2.55 19.18
CA ASN A 125 -5.85 1.20 19.73
C ASN A 125 -4.49 0.55 19.43
N GLN A 126 -3.50 1.32 18.94
CA GLN A 126 -2.13 0.89 18.71
C GLN A 126 -2.00 -0.32 17.77
N PHE A 127 -2.90 -0.46 16.79
CA PHE A 127 -2.78 -1.51 15.79
C PHE A 127 -1.56 -1.27 14.89
N ALA A 128 -0.72 -2.30 14.72
CA ALA A 128 0.46 -2.23 13.87
C ALA A 128 0.12 -2.33 12.36
N ALA A 129 -0.96 -3.04 12.04
CA ALA A 129 -1.50 -3.25 10.71
C ALA A 129 -2.99 -3.57 10.77
N GLY A 130 -3.70 -3.38 9.66
CA GLY A 130 -5.08 -3.81 9.47
C GLY A 130 -5.26 -4.34 8.05
N VAL A 131 -5.91 -5.48 7.88
CA VAL A 131 -6.12 -6.12 6.57
C VAL A 131 -7.60 -6.29 6.30
N SER A 132 -8.00 -6.09 5.04
CA SER A 132 -9.37 -6.36 4.62
C SER A 132 -9.62 -7.87 4.56
N THR A 133 -10.69 -8.31 5.21
CA THR A 133 -11.25 -9.64 5.02
C THR A 133 -12.76 -9.54 4.93
N ARG A 134 -13.37 -10.32 4.03
CA ARG A 134 -14.81 -10.53 4.11
C ARG A 134 -15.05 -11.36 5.37
N HIS A 135 -15.95 -10.92 6.25
CA HIS A 135 -16.28 -11.68 7.45
C HIS A 135 -16.70 -13.11 7.07
N GLN A 136 -15.88 -14.08 7.48
CA GLN A 136 -16.04 -15.49 7.21
C GLN A 136 -15.57 -16.24 8.46
N ASP A 137 -16.48 -16.93 9.14
CA ASP A 137 -16.15 -17.71 10.31
C ASP A 137 -15.11 -18.78 9.96
N GLN A 138 -14.03 -18.85 10.74
CA GLN A 138 -12.96 -19.84 10.59
C GLN A 138 -12.13 -19.74 9.31
N PHE A 139 -12.15 -18.63 8.55
CA PHE A 139 -11.34 -18.48 7.33
C PHE A 139 -10.45 -17.22 7.37
N ASP A 140 -9.94 -16.85 8.55
CA ASP A 140 -9.08 -15.66 8.71
C ASP A 140 -7.82 -15.71 7.83
N TRP A 141 -7.36 -16.90 7.46
CA TRP A 141 -6.24 -17.10 6.52
C TRP A 141 -6.53 -16.63 5.09
N ALA A 142 -7.80 -16.41 4.73
CA ALA A 142 -8.19 -15.85 3.44
C ALA A 142 -8.07 -14.32 3.41
N SER A 143 -7.70 -13.69 4.54
CA SER A 143 -7.42 -12.26 4.59
C SER A 143 -6.32 -11.92 3.62
N SER A 144 -6.54 -10.88 2.82
CA SER A 144 -5.57 -10.46 1.83
C SER A 144 -5.21 -8.98 2.05
N PRO A 145 -3.91 -8.66 2.14
CA PRO A 145 -3.43 -7.32 2.44
C PRO A 145 -3.51 -6.32 1.27
N HIS A 146 -4.17 -6.65 0.14
CA HIS A 146 -4.28 -5.76 -1.03
C HIS A 146 -4.96 -4.42 -0.71
N THR A 147 -5.85 -4.42 0.27
CA THR A 147 -6.37 -3.20 0.93
C THR A 147 -6.02 -3.28 2.41
N SER A 148 -5.03 -2.51 2.85
CA SER A 148 -4.47 -2.62 4.19
C SER A 148 -3.96 -1.31 4.76
N PHE A 149 -4.03 -1.21 6.09
CA PHE A 149 -3.40 -0.19 6.91
C PHE A 149 -2.08 -0.72 7.46
N TRP A 150 -1.07 0.15 7.54
CA TRP A 150 0.22 -0.16 8.15
C TRP A 150 0.76 1.01 8.96
N THR A 151 1.32 0.69 10.12
CA THR A 151 2.34 1.54 10.74
C THR A 151 3.70 1.27 10.09
N ILE A 152 4.59 2.25 10.11
CA ILE A 152 5.94 2.08 9.54
C ILE A 152 6.73 0.96 10.23
N ASP A 153 6.56 0.82 11.55
CA ASP A 153 7.19 -0.26 12.33
C ASP A 153 6.54 -1.61 12.08
N GLY A 154 5.21 -1.66 11.96
CA GLY A 154 4.47 -2.87 11.57
C GLY A 154 4.93 -3.40 10.21
N LEU A 155 5.04 -2.52 9.21
CA LEU A 155 5.52 -2.90 7.89
C LEU A 155 6.99 -3.34 7.92
N LYS A 156 7.85 -2.66 8.68
CA LYS A 156 9.25 -3.06 8.88
C LYS A 156 9.36 -4.48 9.45
N ASN A 157 8.57 -4.79 10.47
CA ASN A 157 8.54 -6.12 11.08
C ASN A 157 8.06 -7.18 10.09
N PHE A 158 7.03 -6.88 9.29
CA PHE A 158 6.57 -7.77 8.23
C PHE A 158 7.65 -8.02 7.17
N LEU A 159 8.34 -6.97 6.70
CA LEU A 159 9.45 -7.13 5.76
C LEU A 159 10.60 -7.96 6.34
N ASN A 160 10.93 -7.79 7.62
CA ASN A 160 11.92 -8.63 8.28
C ASN A 160 11.48 -10.09 8.34
N PHE A 161 10.20 -10.35 8.62
CA PHE A 161 9.63 -11.70 8.58
C PHE A 161 9.77 -12.34 7.19
N LEU A 162 9.53 -11.59 6.11
CA LEU A 162 9.66 -12.11 4.74
C LEU A 162 11.11 -12.50 4.37
N LYS A 163 12.12 -11.92 5.03
CA LYS A 163 13.55 -12.16 4.73
C LYS A 163 14.21 -13.21 5.63
N ASN A 164 13.48 -13.76 6.60
CA ASN A 164 13.98 -14.79 7.52
C ASN A 164 13.49 -16.18 7.10
#